data_AF-A0A7X8GUC7-F1
#
_entry.id   AF-A0A7X8GUC7-F1
#
_cell.length_a   1.000
_cell.length_b   1.000
_cell.length_c   1.000
_cell.angle_alpha   90.00
_cell.angle_beta   90.00
_cell.angle_gamma   90.00
#
_symmetry.space_group_name_H-M   'P 1'
#
loop_
_entity.id
_entity.type
_entity.pdbx_description
1 polymer ?
#
loop_
_entity_poly.entity_id
_entity_poly.type
_entity_poly.pdbx_seq_one_letter_code
_entity_poly.pdbx_strand_id
1 'polypeptide(L)' 'NMLEVKSRNGQPFMVMSASARDSLTIPQERVISTYNKILSVDLETIETHGGGSARCMLGEIFH' A
#
# COMPACT_ATOMS: atom_id res chain seq x y z
N ASN A 1 3.20 -3.24 6.39
CA ASN A 1 2.67 -3.81 5.14
C ASN A 1 2.44 -2.67 4.13
N MET A 2 3.52 -2.16 3.52
CA MET A 2 3.43 -1.09 2.51
C MET A 2 4.53 -1.25 1.46
N LEU A 3 4.22 -0.88 0.21
CA LEU A 3 5.12 -0.95 -0.93
C LEU A 3 4.88 0.25 -1.85
N GLU A 4 5.95 0.92 -2.26
CA GLU A 4 5.89 1.93 -3.31
C GLU A 4 5.93 1.24 -4.68
N VAL A 5 5.00 1.60 -5.56
CA VAL A 5 4.94 1.14 -6.96
C VAL A 5 4.76 2.33 -7.88
N LYS A 6 5.22 2.20 -9.13
CA LYS A 6 5.01 3.24 -10.15
C LYS A 6 4.02 2.74 -11.17
N SER A 7 3.03 3.58 -11.50
CA SER A 7 2.11 3.29 -12.59
C SER A 7 2.83 3.39 -13.95
N ARG A 8 2.20 2.90 -15.02
CA ARG A 8 2.70 3.03 -16.40
C ARG A 8 3.02 4.46 -16.81
N ASN A 9 2.35 5.46 -16.24
CA ASN A 9 2.61 6.88 -16.49
C ASN A 9 3.71 7.49 -15.59
N GLY A 10 4.39 6.68 -14.77
CA GLY A 10 5.43 7.13 -13.84
C GLY A 10 4.93 7.72 -12.53
N GLN A 11 3.60 7.82 -12.33
CA GLN A 11 3.04 8.31 -11.07
C GLN A 11 3.31 7.31 -9.93
N PRO A 12 3.89 7.76 -8.80
CA PRO A 12 4.21 6.89 -7.68
C PRO A 12 2.99 6.70 -6.77
N PHE A 13 2.78 5.46 -6.34
CA PHE A 13 1.71 5.04 -5.44
C PHE A 13 2.30 4.32 -4.24
N MET A 14 1.80 4.64 -3.06
CA MET A 14 2.09 3.90 -1.85
C MET A 14 0.93 2.93 -1.58
N VAL A 15 1.13 1.64 -1.86
CA VAL A 15 0.14 0.59 -1.64
C VAL A 15 0.32 0.01 -0.24
N MET A 16 -0.76 -0.13 0.52
CA MET A 16 -0.72 -0.68 1.89
C MET A 16 -2.05 -1.33 2.29
N SER A 17 -2.04 -2.12 3.37
CA SER A 17 -3.30 -2.56 4.00
C SER A 17 -4.01 -1.40 4.69
N ALA A 18 -5.34 -1.52 4.87
CA ALA A 18 -6.12 -0.60 5.70
C ALA A 18 -5.55 -0.52 7.13
N SER A 19 -5.23 -1.66 7.74
CA SER A 19 -4.56 -1.76 9.04
C SER A 19 -3.24 -0.98 9.12
N ALA A 20 -2.43 -1.04 8.05
CA ALA A 20 -1.18 -0.29 7.97
C ALA A 20 -1.40 1.23 7.82
N ARG A 21 -2.47 1.64 7.14
CA ARG A 21 -2.85 3.06 7.05
C ARG A 21 -3.34 3.59 8.39
N ASP A 22 -4.17 2.84 9.10
CA ASP A 22 -4.72 3.23 10.40
C ASP A 22 -3.65 3.31 11.50
N SER A 23 -2.52 2.61 11.29
CA SER A 23 -1.34 2.69 12.15
C SER A 23 -0.52 3.97 11.95
N LEU A 24 -0.81 4.77 10.91
CA LEU A 24 -0.10 6.02 10.65
C LEU A 24 -0.65 7.16 11.50
N THR A 25 0.26 7.99 11.99
CA THR A 25 -0.10 9.29 12.52
C THR A 25 -0.41 10.27 11.38
N ILE A 26 -1.25 11.28 11.64
CA ILE A 26 -1.59 12.33 10.66
C ILE A 26 -0.33 12.98 10.04
N PRO A 27 0.73 13.31 10.80
CA PRO A 27 1.98 13.82 10.20
C PRO A 27 2.64 12.84 9.24
N GLN A 28 2.68 11.55 9.56
CA GLN A 28 3.27 10.52 8.69
C GLN A 28 2.46 10.34 7.40
N GLU A 29 1.13 10.25 7.51
CA GLU A 29 0.26 10.15 6.34
C GLU A 29 0.41 11.37 5.42
N ARG A 30 0.56 12.57 5.99
CA ARG A 30 0.80 13.80 5.22
C ARG A 30 2.14 13.77 4.48
N VAL A 31 3.21 13.32 5.14
CA VAL A 31 4.53 13.20 4.51
C VAL A 31 4.48 12.21 3.34
N ILE A 32 3.85 11.04 3.53
CA ILE A 32 3.72 10.04 2.47
C ILE A 32 2.89 10.59 1.31
N SER A 33 1.75 11.24 1.61
CA SER A 33 0.86 11.82 0.61
C SER A 33 1.48 12.97 -0.20
N THR A 34 2.57 13.56 0.30
CA THR A 34 3.30 14.62 -0.43
C THR A 34 4.03 14.06 -1.65
N TYR A 35 4.51 12.81 -1.57
CA TYR A 35 5.31 12.18 -2.63
C TYR A 35 4.56 11.09 -3.39
N ASN A 36 3.59 10.45 -2.74
CA ASN A 36 2.91 9.27 -3.23
C ASN A 36 1.41 9.41 -3.12
N LYS A 37 0.66 8.88 -4.10
CA LYS A 37 -0.77 8.65 -3.89
C LYS A 37 -0.96 7.40 -3.04
N ILE A 38 -1.58 7.54 -1.86
CA ILE A 38 -1.88 6.39 -0.99
C ILE A 38 -3.03 5.57 -1.58
N LEU A 39 -2.81 4.27 -1.72
CA LEU A 39 -3.81 3.27 -2.07
C LEU A 39 -3.90 2.25 -0.92
N SER A 40 -4.92 2.36 -0.09
CA SER A 40 -5.20 1.43 0.99
C SER A 40 -6.27 0.42 0.59
N VAL A 41 -6.00 -0.87 0.79
CA VAL A 41 -6.93 -1.96 0.54
C VAL A 41 -7.19 -2.74 1.83
N ASP A 42 -8.43 -3.15 2.04
CA ASP A 42 -8.74 -4.05 3.14
C ASP A 42 -8.18 -5.45 2.85
N LEU A 43 -7.33 -5.93 3.75
CA LEU A 43 -6.67 -7.23 3.68
C LEU A 43 -6.87 -8.03 4.97
N GLU A 44 -7.78 -7.60 5.87
CA GLU A 44 -7.96 -8.17 7.21
C GLU A 44 -8.13 -9.70 7.17
N THR A 45 -8.95 -10.20 6.23
CA THR A 45 -9.20 -11.63 6.09
C THR A 45 -7.92 -12.40 5.75
N ILE A 46 -7.09 -11.86 4.85
CA ILE A 46 -5.85 -12.50 4.37
C ILE A 46 -4.73 -12.38 5.41
N GLU A 47 -4.61 -11.24 6.08
CA GLU A 47 -3.62 -11.03 7.15
C GLU A 47 -3.90 -11.92 8.36
N THR A 48 -5.17 -12.04 8.75
CA THR A 48 -5.59 -12.76 9.96
C THR A 48 -5.63 -14.28 9.77
N HIS A 49 -6.08 -14.77 8.62
CA HIS A 49 -6.32 -16.21 8.40
C HIS A 49 -5.33 -16.85 7.43
N GLY A 50 -4.73 -16.07 6.52
CA GLY A 50 -3.85 -16.56 5.44
C GLY A 50 -2.38 -16.21 5.61
N GLY A 51 -2.01 -15.37 6.58
CA GLY A 51 -0.63 -14.91 6.81
C GLY A 51 -0.05 -14.06 5.66
N GLY A 52 -0.89 -13.52 4.77
CA GLY A 52 -0.47 -12.73 3.61
C GLY A 52 -0.34 -11.24 3.92
N SER A 53 0.28 -10.48 3.00
CA SER A 53 0.42 -9.03 3.08
C SER A 53 0.11 -8.37 1.73
N ALA A 54 -0.07 -7.04 1.69
CA ALA A 54 -0.34 -6.27 0.47
C ALA A 54 0.76 -6.49 -0.56
N ARG A 55 2.01 -6.64 -0.11
CA ARG A 55 3.16 -6.95 -0.97
C ARG A 55 3.03 -8.31 -1.66
N CYS A 56 2.46 -9.31 -0.98
CA CYS A 56 2.28 -10.66 -1.54
C CYS A 56 1.13 -10.73 -2.56
N MET A 57 0.24 -9.73 -2.56
CA MET A 57 -0.94 -9.68 -3.43
C MET A 57 -0.71 -8.84 -4.69
N LEU A 58 0.51 -8.36 -4.92
CA LEU A 58 0.88 -7.56 -6.09
C LEU A 58 1.60 -8.43 -7.12
N GLY A 59 1.11 -8.42 -8.35
CA GLY A 59 1.78 -9.00 -9.51
C GLY A 59 2.22 -7.88 -10.46
N GLU A 60 3.53 -7.73 -10.66
CA GLU A 60 4.06 -6.81 -11.67
C GLU A 60 3.98 -7.47 -13.05
N ILE A 61 3.29 -6.81 -13.99
CA ILE A 61 3.20 -7.25 -15.38
C ILE A 61 4.20 -6.45 -16.20
N PHE A 62 5.35 -7.04 -16.52
CA PHE A 62 6.35 -6.47 -17.42
C PHE A 62 5.98 -6.81 -18.87
N HIS A 63 5.49 -5.83 -19.63
CA HIS A 63 5.20 -5.95 -21.06
C HIS A 63 5.87 -4.82 -21.83
#